data_AF-A0A3D3THT8-F1
#
_entry.id   AF-A0A3D3THT8-F1
#
_cell.length_a   1.000
_cell.length_b   1.000
_cell.length_c   1.000
_cell.angle_alpha   90.00
_cell.angle_beta   90.00
_cell.angle_gamma   90.00
#
_symmetry.space_group_name_H-M   'P 1'
#
loop_
_entity.id
_entity.type
_entity.pdbx_description
1 polymer ?
#
loop_
_entity_poly.entity_id
_entity_poly.type
_entity_poly.pdbx_seq_one_letter_code
_entity_poly.pdbx_strand_id
1 'polypeptide(L)'
;MSSKKKQKQVSVEEYIKTYCQEKRIRGRYAVYISPEAHLNLRKIARLFNGKHHTTTSSLADSIISCHIETYSDLLNNAYTEDSREFMEWLKDRGFSETENEEIESESCRDNDSSQ
;
A
#
# COMPACT_ATOMS: atom_id res chain seq x y z
N MET A 1 -6.28 -34.83 -7.78
CA MET A 1 -7.01 -34.31 -6.60
C MET A 1 -6.38 -32.97 -6.23
N SER A 2 -7.12 -31.86 -6.31
CA SER A 2 -6.58 -30.52 -6.06
C SER A 2 -6.42 -30.30 -4.55
N SER A 3 -5.19 -30.29 -4.06
CA SER A 3 -4.87 -29.90 -2.68
C SER A 3 -5.22 -28.42 -2.50
N LYS A 4 -6.44 -28.14 -2.03
CA LYS A 4 -6.79 -26.81 -1.53
C LYS A 4 -5.81 -26.50 -0.40
N LYS A 5 -4.86 -25.59 -0.66
CA LYS A 5 -3.99 -24.99 0.37
C LYS A 5 -4.94 -24.53 1.49
N LYS A 6 -4.95 -25.22 2.62
CA LYS A 6 -5.77 -24.82 3.77
C LYS A 6 -5.28 -23.42 4.16
N GLN A 7 -6.08 -22.40 3.88
CA GLN A 7 -5.76 -21.05 4.35
C GLN A 7 -5.66 -21.14 5.87
N LYS A 8 -4.51 -20.73 6.41
CA LYS A 8 -4.29 -20.70 7.86
C LYS A 8 -5.36 -19.79 8.45
N GLN A 9 -6.28 -20.36 9.23
CA GLN A 9 -7.30 -19.56 9.90
C GLN A 9 -6.59 -18.68 10.94
N VAL A 10 -6.63 -17.37 10.72
CA VAL A 10 -6.12 -16.37 11.66
C VAL A 10 -7.15 -16.24 12.79
N SER A 11 -6.69 -16.19 14.04
CA SER A 11 -7.62 -15.94 15.17
C SER A 11 -8.12 -14.50 15.14
N VAL A 12 -9.22 -14.22 15.84
CA VAL A 12 -9.76 -12.85 15.92
C VAL A 12 -8.75 -11.91 16.57
N GLU A 13 -8.02 -12.37 17.60
CA GLU A 13 -7.00 -11.60 18.30
C GLU A 13 -5.83 -11.26 17.38
N GLU A 14 -5.38 -12.23 16.59
CA GLU A 14 -4.29 -12.04 15.63
C GLU A 14 -4.71 -11.11 14.49
N TYR A 15 -5.97 -11.20 14.03
CA TYR A 15 -6.53 -10.26 13.07
C TYR A 15 -6.54 -8.83 13.61
N ILE A 16 -7.05 -8.64 14.83
CA ILE A 16 -7.11 -7.32 15.49
C ILE A 16 -5.70 -6.75 15.63
N LYS A 17 -4.75 -7.55 16.11
CA LYS A 17 -3.36 -7.14 16.30
C LYS A 17 -2.71 -6.71 14.97
N THR A 18 -3.07 -7.36 13.87
CA THR A 18 -2.44 -7.12 12.56
C THR A 18 -3.09 -5.95 11.81
N TYR A 19 -4.43 -5.85 11.82
CA TYR A 19 -5.17 -4.97 10.91
C TYR A 19 -5.95 -3.84 11.59
N CYS A 20 -6.18 -3.91 12.90
CA CYS A 20 -7.03 -2.97 13.64
C CYS A 20 -6.22 -2.02 14.53
N GLN A 21 -4.93 -1.80 14.24
CA GLN A 21 -4.14 -0.83 14.97
C GLN A 21 -4.37 0.58 14.43
N GLU A 22 -4.59 1.54 15.34
CA GLU A 22 -4.69 2.95 14.99
C GLU A 22 -3.31 3.46 14.57
N LYS A 23 -3.09 3.65 13.26
CA LYS A 23 -1.92 4.38 12.75
C LYS A 23 -2.23 5.87 12.71
N ARG A 24 -1.63 6.64 13.62
CA ARG A 24 -1.70 8.12 13.62
C ARG A 24 -0.68 8.69 12.64
N ILE A 25 -1.06 8.69 11.36
CA ILE A 25 -0.23 9.22 10.27
C ILE A 25 -0.63 10.66 9.98
N ARG A 26 0.36 11.58 9.94
CA ARG A 26 0.14 13.01 9.66
C ARG A 26 0.01 13.34 8.16
N GLY A 27 0.65 12.56 7.28
CA GLY A 27 0.52 12.68 5.83
C GLY A 27 -0.38 11.58 5.27
N ARG A 28 -1.40 11.94 4.51
CA ARG A 28 -2.30 10.98 3.84
C ARG A 28 -2.50 11.40 2.40
N TYR A 29 -2.47 10.42 1.50
CA TYR A 29 -2.79 10.60 0.09
C TYR A 29 -4.13 9.92 -0.20
N ALA A 30 -4.96 10.57 -1.02
CA ALA A 30 -6.23 9.98 -1.45
C ALA A 30 -5.99 8.96 -2.56
N VAL A 31 -6.66 7.80 -2.46
CA VAL A 31 -6.67 6.77 -3.50
C VAL A 31 -8.11 6.54 -3.93
N TYR A 32 -8.35 6.58 -5.24
CA TYR A 32 -9.65 6.22 -5.80
C TYR A 32 -9.73 4.71 -5.97
N ILE A 33 -10.78 4.11 -5.42
CA ILE A 33 -11.05 2.68 -5.50
C ILE A 33 -12.49 2.46 -5.97
N SER A 34 -12.80 1.25 -6.41
CA SER A 34 -14.17 0.91 -6.83
C SER A 34 -15.16 1.04 -5.66
N PRO A 35 -16.44 1.33 -5.93
CA PRO A 35 -17.48 1.39 -4.89
C PRO A 35 -17.57 0.09 -4.08
N GLU A 36 -17.40 -1.05 -4.74
CA GLU A 36 -17.41 -2.37 -4.10
C GLU A 36 -16.25 -2.54 -3.11
N ALA A 37 -15.02 -2.18 -3.52
CA ALA A 37 -13.85 -2.26 -2.64
C ALA A 37 -14.02 -1.35 -1.41
N HIS A 38 -14.51 -0.14 -1.61
CA HIS A 38 -14.80 0.79 -0.52
C HIS A 38 -15.87 0.24 0.44
N LEU A 39 -16.94 -0.33 -0.09
CA LEU A 39 -17.99 -0.97 0.73
C LEU A 39 -17.46 -2.13 1.54
N ASN A 40 -16.61 -2.98 0.97
CA ASN A 40 -16.02 -4.12 1.66
C ASN A 40 -15.08 -3.66 2.79
N LEU A 41 -14.21 -2.68 2.54
CA LEU A 41 -13.37 -2.08 3.59
C LEU A 41 -14.22 -1.46 4.71
N ARG A 42 -15.27 -0.70 4.36
CA ARG A 42 -16.17 -0.08 5.33
C ARG A 42 -16.91 -1.11 6.18
N LYS A 43 -17.36 -2.23 5.60
CA LYS A 43 -18.02 -3.32 6.34
C LYS A 43 -17.11 -3.87 7.42
N ILE A 44 -15.85 -4.15 7.09
CA ILE A 44 -14.87 -4.71 8.03
C ILE A 44 -14.53 -3.70 9.12
N ALA A 45 -14.19 -2.46 8.74
CA ALA A 45 -13.81 -1.43 9.71
C ALA A 45 -14.90 -1.19 10.77
N ARG A 46 -16.18 -1.20 10.36
CA ARG A 46 -17.33 -1.03 11.27
C ARG A 46 -17.41 -2.10 12.36
N LEU A 47 -16.96 -3.32 12.11
CA LEU A 47 -16.96 -4.40 13.11
C LEU A 47 -16.00 -4.10 14.28
N PHE A 48 -14.94 -3.33 14.02
CA PHE A 48 -13.86 -3.08 14.98
C PHE A 48 -13.78 -1.61 15.44
N ASN A 49 -14.59 -0.71 14.86
CA ASN A 49 -14.57 0.72 15.16
C ASN A 49 -14.84 1.04 16.65
N GLY A 50 -15.74 0.31 17.31
CA GLY A 50 -16.15 0.61 18.68
C GLY A 50 -15.01 0.48 19.70
N LYS A 51 -14.30 -0.67 19.69
CA LYS A 51 -13.26 -0.98 20.68
C LYS A 51 -11.84 -0.67 20.19
N HIS A 52 -11.62 -0.74 18.88
CA HIS A 52 -10.27 -0.63 18.29
C HIS A 52 -10.10 0.63 17.45
N HIS A 53 -11.13 1.49 17.36
CA HIS A 53 -11.09 2.73 16.59
C HIS A 53 -10.65 2.54 15.13
N THR A 54 -10.89 1.35 14.57
CA THR A 54 -10.52 1.01 13.20
C THR A 54 -11.32 1.83 12.20
N THR A 55 -10.62 2.63 11.41
CA THR A 55 -11.18 3.38 10.29
C THR A 55 -10.95 2.63 8.98
N THR A 56 -11.69 3.00 7.92
CA THR A 56 -11.46 2.47 6.57
C THR A 56 -10.02 2.74 6.10
N SER A 57 -9.50 3.94 6.35
CA SER A 57 -8.13 4.31 5.98
C SER A 57 -7.10 3.51 6.77
N SER A 58 -7.21 3.44 8.09
CA SER A 58 -6.24 2.70 8.92
C SER A 58 -6.24 1.19 8.64
N LEU A 59 -7.41 0.63 8.31
CA LEU A 59 -7.53 -0.76 7.87
C LEU A 59 -6.83 -0.96 6.52
N ALA A 60 -7.07 -0.08 5.54
CA ALA A 60 -6.41 -0.15 4.24
C ALA A 60 -4.88 -0.06 4.37
N ASP A 61 -4.39 0.91 5.14
CA ASP A 61 -2.96 1.07 5.41
C ASP A 61 -2.34 -0.18 6.04
N SER A 62 -3.05 -0.81 6.99
CA SER A 62 -2.55 -2.00 7.68
C SER A 62 -2.56 -3.23 6.77
N ILE A 63 -3.58 -3.40 5.93
CA ILE A 63 -3.62 -4.46 4.91
C ILE A 63 -2.47 -4.31 3.94
N ILE A 64 -2.25 -3.10 3.42
CA ILE A 64 -1.17 -2.84 2.45
C ILE A 64 0.20 -3.05 3.11
N SER A 65 0.41 -2.54 4.33
CA SER A 65 1.68 -2.74 5.06
C SER A 65 1.94 -4.23 5.29
N CYS A 66 0.96 -4.97 5.78
CA CYS A 66 1.08 -6.41 6.02
C CYS A 66 1.31 -7.18 4.72
N HIS A 67 0.67 -6.78 3.62
CA HIS A 67 0.88 -7.39 2.31
C HIS A 67 2.32 -7.19 1.83
N ILE A 68 2.84 -5.96 1.91
CA ILE A 68 4.23 -5.64 1.54
C ILE A 68 5.21 -6.41 2.43
N GLU A 69 5.00 -6.43 3.75
CA GLU A 69 5.87 -7.17 4.68
C GLU A 69 5.85 -8.68 4.42
N THR A 70 4.69 -9.25 4.09
CA THR A 70 4.54 -10.69 3.85
C THR A 70 5.16 -11.12 2.53
N TYR A 71 5.13 -10.25 1.52
CA TYR A 71 5.54 -10.57 0.15
C TYR A 71 6.74 -9.75 -0.32
N SER A 72 7.50 -9.12 0.58
CA SER A 72 8.59 -8.20 0.23
C SER A 72 9.56 -8.80 -0.77
N ASP A 73 10.03 -10.02 -0.51
CA ASP A 73 11.03 -10.67 -1.36
C ASP A 73 10.45 -11.02 -2.73
N LEU A 74 9.19 -11.46 -2.77
CA LEU A 74 8.48 -11.73 -4.02
C LEU A 74 8.30 -10.46 -4.83
N LEU A 75 7.86 -9.37 -4.19
CA LEU A 75 7.65 -8.07 -4.84
C LEU A 75 8.98 -7.48 -5.33
N ASN A 76 10.06 -7.60 -4.55
CA ASN A 76 11.39 -7.14 -4.93
C ASN A 76 11.95 -7.93 -6.12
N ASN A 77 11.77 -9.24 -6.13
CA ASN A 77 12.18 -10.07 -7.26
C ASN A 77 11.39 -9.71 -8.53
N ALA A 78 10.06 -9.59 -8.42
CA ALA A 78 9.21 -9.18 -9.53
C ALA A 78 9.56 -7.78 -10.04
N TYR A 79 9.85 -6.82 -9.15
CA TYR A 79 10.29 -5.48 -9.53
C TYR A 79 11.64 -5.50 -10.25
N THR A 80 12.58 -6.34 -9.81
CA THR A 80 13.90 -6.45 -10.45
C THR A 80 13.77 -7.06 -11.86
N GLU A 81 12.90 -8.05 -12.03
CA GLU A 81 12.59 -8.65 -13.33
C GLU A 81 11.89 -7.64 -14.25
N ASP A 82 10.85 -6.95 -13.77
CA ASP A 82 10.09 -5.95 -14.53
C ASP A 82 10.92 -4.71 -14.86
N SER A 83 11.74 -4.22 -13.93
CA SER A 83 12.68 -3.12 -14.19
C SER A 83 13.75 -3.53 -15.21
N ARG A 84 14.22 -4.78 -15.18
CA ARG A 84 15.15 -5.29 -16.20
C ARG A 84 14.46 -5.36 -17.57
N GLU A 85 13.25 -5.90 -17.65
CA GLU A 85 12.47 -5.99 -18.90
C GLU A 85 12.14 -4.60 -19.46
N PHE A 86 11.76 -3.65 -18.59
CA PHE A 86 11.51 -2.27 -18.97
C PHE A 86 12.79 -1.56 -19.46
N MET A 87 13.92 -1.78 -18.79
CA MET A 87 15.21 -1.21 -19.21
C MET A 87 15.76 -1.86 -20.48
N GLU A 88 15.54 -3.17 -20.69
CA GLU A 88 15.85 -3.85 -21.95
C GLU A 88 14.97 -3.32 -23.09
N TRP A 89 13.68 -3.12 -22.85
CA TRP A 89 12.76 -2.50 -23.80
C TRP A 89 13.16 -1.05 -24.14
N LEU A 90 13.64 -0.27 -23.17
CA LEU A 90 14.17 1.08 -23.40
C LEU A 90 15.45 1.05 -24.25
N LYS A 91 16.37 0.10 -23.99
CA LYS A 91 17.61 -0.08 -24.77
C LYS A 91 17.33 -0.50 -26.21
N ASP A 92 16.40 -1.42 -26.43
CA ASP A 92 15.96 -1.86 -27.77
C ASP A 92 15.33 -0.71 -28.58
N ARG A 93 14.75 0.28 -27.90
CA ARG A 93 14.21 1.51 -28.52
C ARG A 93 15.19 2.68 -28.59
N GLY A 94 16.44 2.48 -28.15
CA GLY A 94 17.50 3.48 -28.25
C GLY A 94 17.43 4.62 -27.23
N PHE A 95 16.70 4.46 -26.12
CA PHE A 95 16.72 5.41 -25.02
C PHE A 95 17.89 5.07 -24.08
N SER A 96 18.92 5.93 -24.03
CA SER A 96 20.02 5.83 -23.05
C SER A 96 19.72 6.62 -21.78
N GLU A 97 20.13 6.09 -20.63
CA GLU A 97 20.14 6.79 -19.34
C GLU A 97 21.05 8.02 -19.41
N THR A 98 20.45 9.16 -19.75
CA THR A 98 21.01 10.47 -19.45
C THR A 98 19.88 11.24 -18.80
N GLU A 99 20.14 11.66 -17.56
CA GLU A 99 19.30 12.51 -16.70
C GLU A 99 18.30 11.76 -15.81
N ASN A 100 18.81 11.27 -14.66
CA ASN A 100 18.05 11.18 -13.42
C ASN A 100 19.02 11.49 -12.25
N GLU A 101 19.59 12.69 -12.26
CA GLU A 101 19.92 13.39 -11.02
C GLU A 101 18.75 14.35 -10.73
N GLU A 102 18.40 14.48 -9.45
CA GLU A 102 17.44 15.43 -8.88
C GLU A 102 15.94 15.07 -8.95
N ILE A 103 15.52 14.12 -8.10
CA ILE A 103 14.27 14.30 -7.35
C ILE A 103 14.65 14.52 -5.88
N GLU A 104 15.42 15.57 -5.61
CA GLU A 104 15.56 16.13 -4.27
C GLU A 104 14.52 17.24 -4.07
N SER A 105 13.60 16.99 -3.14
CA SER A 105 13.00 17.98 -2.25
C SER A 105 12.42 19.27 -2.88
N GLU A 106 11.21 19.19 -3.43
CA GLU A 106 10.29 20.34 -3.35
C GLU A 106 9.46 20.23 -2.07
N SER A 107 10.03 20.77 -0.99
CA SER A 107 9.24 21.25 0.15
C SER A 107 8.27 22.32 -0.38
N CYS A 108 6.97 22.06 -0.30
CA CYS A 108 5.94 23.06 -0.57
C CYS A 108 6.22 24.30 0.29
N ARG A 109 6.63 25.39 -0.36
CA ARG A 109 6.64 26.72 0.25
C ARG A 109 5.18 27.15 0.38
N ASP A 110 4.64 27.06 1.59
CA ASP A 110 3.43 27.79 1.96
C ASP A 110 3.76 29.29 1.91
N ASN A 111 3.44 29.96 0.80
CA ASN A 111 3.27 31.40 0.78
C ASN A 111 1.85 31.70 1.31
N ASP A 112 1.73 31.73 2.63
CA ASP A 112 0.62 32.40 3.30
C ASP A 112 0.89 33.91 3.25
N SER A 113 0.33 34.58 2.24
CA SER A 113 0.23 36.04 2.21
C SER A 113 -1.22 36.41 2.49
N SER A 114 -1.50 36.56 3.78
CA SER A 114 -2.66 37.30 4.26
C SER A 114 -2.54 38.77 3.86
N GLN A 115 -3.51 39.26 3.08
CA GLN A 115 -4.02 40.65 3.14
C GLN A 115 -5.53 40.63 2.92
#